data_AF-A0A8J4G7Z8-F1
#
_entry.id   AF-A0A8J4G7Z8-F1
#
_cell.length_a   1.000
_cell.length_b   1.000
_cell.length_c   1.000
_cell.angle_alpha   90.00
_cell.angle_beta   90.00
_cell.angle_gamma   90.00
#
_symmetry.space_group_name_H-M   'P 1'
#
loop_
_entity.id
_entity.type
_entity.pdbx_description
1 polymer ?
#
loop_
_entity_poly.entity_id
_entity_poly.type
_entity_poly.pdbx_seq_one_letter_code
_entity_poly.pdbx_strand_id
1 'polypeptide(L)'
;YNLRVVPHAEVKASPVTRNDYYTLSAKGVTHFMDGVGDFVTLDQFEREYHLYRQLLRFRMFAQYRLWKSFRVWRRFVSTRKARSAKTVLQNSLFALNPVFHLALVRLRT
;
A
#
# COMPACT_ATOMS: atom_id res chain seq x y z
N TYR A 1 12.25 6.02 -0.91
CA TYR A 1 11.83 6.77 -2.09
C TYR A 1 12.92 6.64 -3.14
N ASN A 2 12.55 6.32 -4.38
CA ASN A 2 13.49 6.19 -5.50
C ASN A 2 13.32 7.41 -6.40
N LEU A 3 13.80 8.58 -5.95
CA LEU A 3 13.81 9.78 -6.77
C LEU A 3 14.87 9.62 -7.88
N ARG A 4 14.56 10.08 -9.09
CA ARG A 4 15.49 10.11 -10.22
C ARG A 4 15.58 11.54 -10.73
N VAL A 5 16.81 11.99 -10.96
CA VAL A 5 17.05 13.29 -11.59
C VAL A 5 16.67 13.17 -13.06
N VAL A 6 15.76 14.04 -13.51
CA VAL A 6 15.25 14.06 -14.88
C VAL A 6 15.13 15.50 -15.38
N PRO A 7 15.27 15.76 -16.68
CA PRO A 7 14.96 17.07 -17.27
C PRO A 7 13.50 17.46 -17.04
N HIS A 8 13.25 18.76 -16.81
CA HIS A 8 11.89 19.25 -16.56
C HIS A 8 10.91 18.99 -17.72
N ALA A 9 11.40 18.92 -18.96
CA ALA A 9 10.58 18.58 -20.13
C ALA A 9 9.96 17.17 -20.03
N GLU A 10 10.72 16.20 -19.50
CA GLU A 10 10.27 14.81 -19.35
C GLU A 10 9.18 14.69 -18.27
N VAL A 11 9.30 15.49 -17.20
CA VAL A 11 8.29 15.54 -16.13
C VAL A 11 6.93 15.99 -16.66
N LYS A 12 6.91 16.99 -17.55
CA LYS A 12 5.68 17.50 -18.18
C LYS A 12 5.08 16.56 -19.22
N ALA A 13 5.90 15.75 -19.88
CA ALA A 13 5.46 14.84 -20.93
C ALA A 13 4.63 13.66 -20.40
N SER A 14 4.90 13.21 -19.17
CA SER A 14 4.17 12.10 -18.56
C SER A 14 3.03 12.58 -17.66
N PRO A 15 1.78 12.10 -17.86
CA PRO A 15 0.63 12.49 -17.04
C PRO A 15 0.80 12.17 -15.55
N VAL A 16 1.57 11.13 -15.24
CA VAL A 16 1.75 10.63 -13.86
C VAL A 16 2.75 11.50 -13.10
N THR A 17 3.85 11.90 -13.74
CA THR A 17 4.89 12.74 -13.11
C THR A 17 4.55 14.22 -13.12
N ARG A 18 3.68 14.65 -14.04
CA ARG A 18 3.29 16.06 -14.17
C ARG A 18 2.65 16.62 -12.90
N ASN A 19 1.96 15.79 -12.13
CA ASN A 19 1.25 16.18 -10.92
C ASN A 19 2.01 15.88 -9.62
N ASP A 20 3.16 15.18 -9.66
CA ASP A 20 3.97 14.86 -8.48
C ASP A 20 5.45 14.88 -8.85
N TYR A 21 6.12 16.00 -8.57
CA TYR A 21 7.55 16.17 -8.83
C TYR A 21 8.21 17.13 -7.85
N TYR A 22 9.53 17.04 -7.77
CA TYR A 22 10.34 17.91 -6.92
C TYR A 22 11.23 18.79 -7.79
N THR A 23 11.41 20.04 -7.38
CA THR A 23 12.48 20.91 -7.87
C THR A 23 13.46 21.19 -6.75
N LEU A 24 14.74 21.28 -7.08
CA LEU A 24 15.80 21.52 -6.11
C LEU A 24 16.65 22.69 -6.60
N SER A 25 16.89 23.65 -5.72
CA SER A 25 17.65 24.86 -6.00
C SER A 25 18.61 25.15 -4.83
N ALA A 26 19.52 26.09 -5.02
CA ALA A 26 20.40 26.55 -3.94
C ALA A 26 19.64 27.10 -2.72
N LYS A 27 18.39 27.54 -2.89
CA LYS A 27 17.55 28.05 -1.79
C LYS A 27 16.82 26.94 -1.04
N GLY A 28 16.59 25.79 -1.67
CA GLY A 28 15.79 24.72 -1.09
C GLY A 28 15.08 23.85 -2.12
N VAL A 29 14.17 23.03 -1.60
CA VAL A 29 13.40 22.01 -2.32
C VAL A 29 11.94 22.44 -2.38
N THR A 30 11.31 22.36 -3.55
CA THR A 30 9.85 22.51 -3.71
C THR A 30 9.25 21.19 -4.16
N HIS A 31 8.24 20.71 -3.43
CA HIS A 31 7.41 19.59 -3.85
C HIS A 31 6.16 20.13 -4.52
N PHE A 32 5.93 19.76 -5.77
CA PHE A 32 4.70 20.10 -6.49
C PHE A 32 3.78 18.88 -6.49
N MET A 33 2.62 19.01 -5.83
CA MET A 33 1.53 18.03 -5.85
C MET A 33 0.25 18.70 -6.36
N ASP A 34 -0.31 18.21 -7.47
CA ASP A 34 -1.57 18.70 -8.05
C ASP A 34 -1.64 20.24 -8.22
N GLY A 35 -0.50 20.85 -8.56
CA GLY A 35 -0.38 22.30 -8.77
C GLY A 35 -0.12 23.11 -7.49
N VAL A 36 -0.15 22.49 -6.31
CA VAL A 36 0.26 23.10 -5.04
C VAL A 36 1.74 22.84 -4.82
N GLY A 37 2.50 23.90 -4.48
CA GLY A 37 3.94 23.83 -4.24
C GLY A 37 4.27 24.04 -2.77
N ASP A 38 4.80 23.03 -2.11
CA ASP A 38 5.31 23.12 -0.74
C ASP A 38 6.83 23.32 -0.77
N PHE A 39 7.29 24.43 -0.19
CA PHE A 39 8.71 24.79 -0.17
C PHE A 39 9.36 24.50 1.19
N VAL A 40 10.54 23.90 1.15
CA VAL A 40 11.40 23.64 2.31
C VAL A 40 12.77 24.26 2.02
N THR A 41 13.31 25.02 2.97
CA THR A 41 14.65 25.61 2.83
C THR A 41 15.72 24.52 2.77
N LEU A 42 16.85 24.81 2.13
CA LEU A 42 17.92 23.82 2.01
C LEU A 42 18.44 23.36 3.37
N ASP A 43 18.65 24.28 4.31
CA ASP A 43 19.10 23.99 5.67
C ASP A 43 18.14 23.05 6.42
N GLN A 44 16.83 23.31 6.29
CA GLN A 44 15.81 22.46 6.88
C GLN A 44 15.80 21.07 6.24
N PHE A 45 15.87 21.01 4.91
CA PHE A 45 15.88 19.75 4.17
C PHE A 45 17.09 18.89 4.54
N GLU A 46 18.28 19.47 4.66
CA GLU A 46 19.50 18.76 5.07
C GLU A 46 19.39 18.22 6.50
N ARG A 47 18.87 19.03 7.43
CA ARG A 47 18.63 18.63 8.82
C ARG A 47 17.64 17.47 8.88
N GLU A 48 16.51 17.57 8.20
CA GLU A 48 15.49 16.53 8.16
C GLU A 48 16.02 15.25 7.51
N TYR A 49 16.79 15.38 6.44
CA TYR A 49 17.45 14.24 5.79
C TYR A 49 18.41 13.55 6.76
N HIS A 50 19.22 14.30 7.51
CA HIS A 50 20.12 13.75 8.51
C HIS A 50 19.37 12.98 9.60
N LEU A 51 18.32 13.58 10.17
CA LEU A 51 17.49 12.94 11.20
C LEU A 51 16.80 11.69 10.66
N TYR A 52 16.27 11.75 9.43
CA TYR A 52 15.67 10.60 8.76
C TYR A 52 16.66 9.45 8.60
N ARG A 53 17.90 9.75 8.19
CA ARG A 53 18.97 8.75 8.07
C ARG A 53 19.32 8.13 9.41
N GLN A 54 19.37 8.90 10.49
CA GLN A 54 19.58 8.38 11.85
C GLN A 54 18.43 7.48 12.30
N LEU A 55 17.19 7.93 12.09
CA LEU A 55 15.97 7.20 12.45
C LEU A 55 15.91 5.83 11.76
N LEU A 56 16.30 5.74 10.49
CA LEU A 56 16.37 4.48 9.75
C LEU A 56 17.38 3.47 10.32
N ARG A 57 18.35 3.90 11.15
CA ARG A 57 19.32 2.99 11.79
C ARG A 57 18.70 2.20 12.94
N PHE A 58 17.61 2.68 13.54
CA PHE A 58 16.98 1.93 14.62
C PHE A 58 16.37 0.64 14.07
N ARG A 59 16.64 -0.45 14.79
CA ARG A 59 16.18 -1.80 14.44
C ARG A 59 14.68 -1.86 14.18
N MET A 60 13.89 -1.08 14.92
CA MET A 60 12.44 -0.98 14.71
C MET A 60 12.08 -0.56 13.27
N PHE A 61 12.70 0.50 12.73
CA PHE A 61 12.39 0.97 11.38
C PHE A 61 12.95 0.05 10.29
N ALA A 62 14.11 -0.57 10.53
CA ALA A 62 14.66 -1.58 9.63
C ALA A 62 13.74 -2.81 9.52
N GLN A 63 13.25 -3.30 10.66
CA GLN A 63 12.35 -4.46 10.72
C GLN A 63 10.91 -4.13 10.29
N TYR A 64 10.47 -2.88 10.44
CA TYR A 64 9.13 -2.44 10.07
C TYR A 64 8.78 -2.76 8.62
N ARG A 65 9.72 -2.57 7.67
CA ARG A 65 9.49 -2.89 6.25
C ARG A 65 9.15 -4.36 6.05
N LEU A 66 9.87 -5.26 6.73
CA LEU A 66 9.63 -6.71 6.66
C LEU A 66 8.33 -7.07 7.36
N TRP A 67 8.11 -6.56 8.57
CA TRP A 67 6.90 -6.82 9.35
C TRP A 67 5.63 -6.35 8.65
N LYS A 68 5.65 -5.16 8.04
CA LYS A 68 4.53 -4.63 7.27
C LYS A 68 4.19 -5.56 6.10
N SER A 69 5.19 -5.93 5.30
CA SER A 69 5.00 -6.86 4.17
C SER A 69 4.46 -8.21 4.63
N PHE A 70 5.02 -8.79 5.68
CA PHE A 70 4.58 -10.07 6.20
C PHE A 70 3.16 -10.01 6.80
N ARG A 71 2.81 -8.91 7.49
CA ARG A 71 1.47 -8.71 8.04
C ARG A 71 0.42 -8.58 6.93
N VAL A 72 0.74 -7.84 5.86
CA VAL A 72 -0.13 -7.72 4.67
C VAL A 72 -0.29 -9.07 3.99
N TRP A 73 0.80 -9.80 3.76
CA TRP A 73 0.78 -11.13 3.17
C TRP A 73 -0.06 -12.11 4.02
N ARG A 74 0.19 -12.16 5.33
CA ARG A 74 -0.56 -13.02 6.26
C ARG A 74 -2.05 -12.70 6.21
N ARG A 75 -2.43 -11.41 6.22
CA ARG A 75 -3.84 -10.99 6.09
C ARG A 75 -4.43 -11.49 4.77
N PHE A 76 -3.72 -11.28 3.66
CA PHE A 76 -4.17 -11.72 2.34
C PHE A 76 -4.40 -13.25 2.28
N VAL A 77 -3.44 -14.04 2.80
CA VAL A 77 -3.54 -15.50 2.86
C VAL A 77 -4.74 -15.92 3.73
N SER A 78 -4.88 -15.38 4.93
CA SER A 78 -6.00 -15.70 5.82
C SER A 78 -7.35 -15.34 5.19
N THR A 79 -7.46 -14.17 4.58
CA THR A 79 -8.68 -13.76 3.88
C THR A 79 -8.98 -14.67 2.68
N ARG A 80 -7.96 -15.09 1.92
CA ARG A 80 -8.14 -16.03 0.81
C ARG A 80 -8.62 -17.39 1.29
N LYS A 81 -8.02 -17.93 2.36
CA LYS A 81 -8.45 -19.19 2.99
C LYS A 81 -9.90 -19.11 3.47
N ALA A 82 -10.25 -18.03 4.19
CA ALA A 82 -11.62 -17.81 4.67
C ALA A 82 -12.63 -17.69 3.51
N ARG A 83 -12.29 -16.98 2.43
CA ARG A 83 -13.16 -16.88 1.24
C ARG A 83 -13.35 -18.24 0.58
N SER A 84 -12.28 -19.03 0.41
CA SER A 84 -12.37 -20.37 -0.17
C SER A 84 -13.24 -21.29 0.69
N ALA A 85 -13.04 -21.30 2.01
CA ALA A 85 -13.88 -22.05 2.93
C ALA A 85 -15.35 -21.60 2.87
N LYS A 86 -15.60 -20.28 2.81
CA LYS A 86 -16.95 -19.73 2.64
C LYS A 86 -17.60 -20.21 1.35
N THR A 87 -16.89 -20.22 0.22
CA THR A 87 -17.42 -20.71 -1.05
C THR A 87 -17.75 -22.20 -0.99
N VAL A 88 -16.87 -23.02 -0.42
CA VAL A 88 -17.14 -24.45 -0.22
C VAL A 88 -18.38 -24.63 0.64
N LEU A 89 -18.43 -23.96 1.80
CA LEU A 89 -19.59 -24.01 2.69
C LEU A 89 -20.85 -23.57 1.97
N GLN A 90 -20.88 -22.44 1.27
CA GLN A 90 -22.06 -21.98 0.54
C GLN A 90 -22.55 -22.99 -0.51
N ASN A 91 -21.63 -23.67 -1.20
CA ASN A 91 -21.97 -24.68 -2.20
C ASN A 91 -22.43 -26.01 -1.57
N SER A 92 -21.83 -26.41 -0.45
CA SER A 92 -22.19 -27.65 0.26
C SER A 92 -23.34 -27.48 1.26
N LEU A 93 -23.68 -26.25 1.67
CA LEU A 93 -24.74 -25.93 2.64
C LEU A 93 -26.15 -25.99 2.05
N PHE A 94 -26.36 -26.41 0.80
CA PHE A 94 -27.71 -26.82 0.37
C PHE A 94 -28.27 -27.92 1.29
N ALA A 95 -27.43 -28.80 1.81
CA ALA A 95 -27.81 -29.84 2.77
C ALA A 95 -28.13 -29.31 4.18
N LEU A 96 -27.68 -28.11 4.51
CA LEU A 96 -27.80 -27.49 5.84
C LEU A 96 -28.79 -26.31 5.86
N ASN A 97 -29.36 -25.97 4.70
CA ASN A 97 -30.48 -25.03 4.62
C ASN A 97 -31.71 -25.70 5.24
N PRO A 98 -32.34 -25.13 6.29
CA PRO A 98 -33.43 -25.79 7.01
C PRO A 98 -34.63 -26.13 6.12
N VAL A 99 -34.86 -25.39 5.02
CA VAL A 99 -35.93 -25.65 4.06
C VAL A 99 -35.58 -26.83 3.14
N PHE A 100 -34.34 -26.90 2.65
CA PHE A 100 -33.91 -27.96 1.73
C PHE A 100 -33.48 -29.25 2.42
N HIS A 101 -33.07 -29.17 3.70
CA HIS A 101 -32.75 -30.34 4.52
C HIS A 101 -33.96 -31.28 4.65
N LEU A 102 -35.15 -30.74 4.90
CA LEU A 102 -36.38 -31.55 4.97
C LEU A 102 -36.69 -32.25 3.65
N ALA A 103 -36.50 -31.57 2.51
CA ALA A 103 -36.70 -32.15 1.19
C ALA A 103 -35.69 -33.28 0.90
N LEU A 104 -34.42 -33.08 1.28
CA LEU A 104 -33.35 -34.07 1.09
C LEU A 104 -33.51 -35.31 1.98
N VAL A 105 -33.97 -35.14 3.23
CA VAL A 105 -34.26 -36.27 4.14
C VAL A 105 -35.42 -37.12 3.60
N ARG A 106 -36.46 -36.48 3.05
CA ARG A 106 -37.62 -37.17 2.46
C ARG A 106 -37.30 -37.96 1.19
N LEU A 107 -36.29 -37.56 0.41
CA LEU A 107 -35.91 -38.23 -0.84
C LEU A 107 -34.99 -39.45 -0.63
N ARG A 108 -34.48 -39.66 0.59
CA ARG A 108 -33.54 -40.74 0.91
C ARG A 108 -34.23 -42.01 1.47
N THR A 109 -35.51 -41.90 1.84
CA THR A 109 -36.40 -42.99 2.24
C THR A 109 -37.26 -43.42 1.06
#